data_AF-C8S431-F1
#
_entry.id   AF-C8S431-F1
#
_cell.length_a   1.000
_cell.length_b   1.000
_cell.length_c   1.000
_cell.angle_alpha   90.00
_cell.angle_beta   90.00
_cell.angle_gamma   90.00
#
_symmetry.space_group_name_H-M   'P 1'
#
loop_
_entity.id
_entity.type
_entity.pdbx_description
1 polymer ?
#
loop_
_entity_poly.entity_id
_entity_poly.type
_entity_poly.pdbx_seq_one_letter_code
_entity_poly.pdbx_strand_id
1 'polypeptide(L)'
;MAFAKTAMVLLVVTSLLTLGFSHRPAVSSADLAKAEYLGSMGLAASDLCAEPGEKGGGMSMGDCPACHLVSSVMLPEPVASPVDIELRYAAVVLVPAQARVFGRTTNPATPVRAPPLA
;
A
#
# COMPACT_ATOMS: atom_id res chain seq x y z
N MET A 1 22.69 -16.05 31.40
CA MET A 1 21.80 -16.20 30.22
C MET A 1 20.46 -15.47 30.38
N ALA A 2 19.84 -15.43 31.57
CA ALA A 2 18.57 -14.68 31.78
C ALA A 2 18.70 -13.17 31.54
N PHE A 3 19.79 -12.55 32.00
CA PHE A 3 20.03 -11.10 31.88
C PHE A 3 20.15 -10.60 30.44
N ALA A 4 20.73 -11.41 29.55
CA ALA A 4 20.85 -11.09 28.12
C ALA A 4 19.48 -11.17 27.42
N LYS A 5 18.63 -12.13 27.83
CA LYS A 5 17.28 -12.30 27.29
C LYS A 5 16.36 -11.17 27.73
N THR A 6 16.45 -10.73 28.98
CA THR A 6 15.68 -9.57 29.48
C THR A 6 16.13 -8.27 28.82
N ALA A 7 17.45 -8.08 28.62
CA ALA A 7 17.97 -6.91 27.90
C ALA A 7 17.51 -6.88 26.43
N MET A 8 17.50 -8.03 25.75
CA MET A 8 17.01 -8.15 24.37
C MET A 8 15.52 -7.84 24.27
N VAL A 9 14.69 -8.35 25.19
CA VAL A 9 13.25 -8.06 25.22
C VAL A 9 13.01 -6.57 25.47
N LEU A 10 13.74 -5.96 26.40
CA LEU A 10 13.65 -4.52 26.65
C LEU A 10 14.01 -3.69 25.41
N LEU A 11 15.10 -4.04 24.72
CA LEU A 11 15.49 -3.36 23.49
C LEU A 11 14.41 -3.47 22.41
N VAL A 12 13.87 -4.67 22.18
CA VAL A 12 12.80 -4.89 21.19
C VAL A 12 11.53 -4.11 21.54
N VAL A 13 11.14 -4.09 22.81
CA VAL A 13 9.98 -3.31 23.28
C VAL A 13 10.23 -1.81 23.10
N THR A 14 11.42 -1.31 23.45
CA THR A 14 11.75 0.11 23.21
C THR A 14 11.79 0.47 21.73
N SER A 15 12.31 -0.40 20.87
CA SER A 15 12.30 -0.20 19.42
C SER A 15 10.88 -0.18 18.86
N LEU A 16 10.01 -1.10 19.30
CA LEU A 16 8.60 -1.12 18.87
C LEU A 16 7.85 0.13 19.36
N LEU A 17 8.12 0.60 20.57
CA LEU A 17 7.54 1.83 21.11
C LEU A 17 8.02 3.09 20.37
N THR A 18 9.30 3.13 19.95
CA THR A 18 9.82 4.30 19.21
C THR A 18 9.43 4.28 17.74
N LEU A 19 9.32 3.10 17.12
CA LEU A 19 8.89 2.94 15.72
C LEU A 19 7.37 3.15 15.56
N GLY A 20 6.56 2.75 16.55
CA GLY A 20 5.10 2.89 16.52
C GLY A 20 4.58 4.33 16.59
N PHE A 21 5.40 5.29 17.04
CA PHE A 21 4.99 6.70 17.22
C PHE A 21 5.72 7.71 16.31
N SER A 22 6.70 7.27 15.49
CA SER A 22 7.61 8.22 14.80
C SER A 22 7.75 8.04 13.29
N HIS A 23 7.08 7.07 12.66
CA HIS A 23 6.99 7.05 11.19
C HIS A 23 5.96 8.07 10.70
N ARG A 24 6.27 9.37 10.82
CA ARG A 24 5.81 10.31 9.80
C ARG A 24 6.80 10.17 8.65
N PRO A 25 6.46 9.48 7.54
CA PRO A 25 7.26 9.62 6.34
C PRO A 25 7.37 11.11 6.02
N ALA A 26 8.51 11.53 5.45
CA ALA A 26 8.64 12.88 4.91
C ALA A 26 7.43 13.18 4.02
N VAL A 27 6.86 14.38 4.13
CA VAL A 27 5.64 14.79 3.40
C VAL A 27 5.75 14.33 1.95
N SER A 28 4.94 13.34 1.62
CA SER A 28 4.95 12.69 0.32
C SER A 28 4.05 13.45 -0.65
N SER A 29 4.20 13.19 -1.95
CA SER A 29 3.24 13.69 -2.95
C SER A 29 1.81 13.22 -2.66
N ALA A 30 1.65 12.05 -2.03
CA ALA A 30 0.35 11.55 -1.60
C ALA A 30 -0.26 12.38 -0.46
N ASP A 31 0.56 12.91 0.46
CA ASP A 31 0.09 13.78 1.54
C ASP A 31 -0.40 15.13 1.00
N LEU A 32 0.26 15.67 -0.02
CA LEU A 32 -0.20 16.88 -0.72
C LEU A 32 -1.53 16.65 -1.44
N ALA A 33 -1.65 15.54 -2.19
CA ALA A 33 -2.90 15.20 -2.88
C ALA A 33 -4.06 14.97 -1.89
N LYS A 34 -3.76 14.37 -0.73
CA LYS A 34 -4.73 14.21 0.36
C LYS A 34 -5.17 15.56 0.93
N ALA A 35 -4.23 16.48 1.16
CA ALA A 35 -4.54 17.82 1.65
C ALA A 35 -5.39 18.63 0.66
N GLU A 36 -5.11 18.53 -0.64
CA GLU A 36 -5.89 19.18 -1.70
C GLU A 36 -7.30 18.59 -1.81
N TYR A 37 -7.42 17.26 -1.77
CA TYR A 37 -8.72 16.58 -1.75
C TYR A 37 -9.57 16.99 -0.54
N LEU A 38 -8.98 16.98 0.67
CA LEU A 38 -9.68 17.43 1.89
C LEU A 38 -10.06 18.91 1.82
N GLY A 39 -9.16 19.76 1.32
CA GLY A 39 -9.42 21.17 1.10
C GLY A 39 -10.58 21.44 0.13
N SER A 40 -10.76 20.60 -0.90
CA SER A 40 -11.92 20.70 -1.81
C SER A 40 -13.27 20.47 -1.12
N MET A 41 -13.28 19.79 0.02
CA MET A 41 -14.45 19.54 0.87
C MET A 41 -14.55 20.52 2.04
N GLY A 42 -13.63 21.48 2.14
CA GLY A 42 -13.53 22.43 3.26
C GLY A 42 -13.08 21.79 4.57
N LEU A 43 -12.45 20.60 4.51
CA LEU A 43 -12.00 19.85 5.67
C LEU A 43 -10.47 19.95 5.82
N ALA A 44 -10.01 19.95 7.06
CA ALA A 44 -8.61 19.76 7.41
C ALA A 44 -8.34 18.29 7.80
N ALA A 45 -7.07 17.88 7.79
CA ALA A 45 -6.69 16.53 8.24
C ALA A 45 -7.09 16.29 9.71
N SER A 46 -7.05 17.33 10.55
CA SER A 46 -7.46 17.33 11.95
C SER A 46 -8.97 17.12 12.16
N ASP A 47 -9.79 17.31 11.12
CA ASP A 47 -11.23 17.02 11.16
C ASP A 47 -11.51 15.53 11.00
N LEU A 48 -10.55 14.74 10.50
CA LEU A 48 -10.66 13.29 10.40
C LEU A 48 -9.92 12.61 11.55
N CYS A 49 -8.66 12.98 11.77
CA CYS A 49 -7.80 12.41 12.80
C CYS A 49 -7.31 13.55 13.69
N ALA A 50 -7.89 13.70 14.87
CA ALA A 50 -7.48 14.75 15.79
C ALA A 50 -6.24 14.31 16.57
N GLU A 51 -5.19 15.14 16.53
CA GLU A 51 -4.03 14.94 17.39
C GLU A 51 -4.37 15.32 18.85
N PRO A 52 -3.73 14.68 19.84
CA PRO A 52 -3.91 15.05 21.24
C PRO A 52 -3.62 16.54 21.46
N GLY A 53 -4.66 17.32 21.80
CA GLY A 53 -4.56 18.77 22.05
C GLY A 53 -5.00 19.65 20.87
N GLU A 54 -5.38 19.09 19.73
CA GLU A 54 -5.97 19.85 18.62
C GLU A 54 -7.46 20.11 18.83
N LYS A 55 -7.91 21.31 18.42
CA LYS A 55 -9.32 21.72 18.46
C LYS A 55 -10.04 21.37 17.15
N GLY A 56 -9.86 20.15 16.66
CA GLY A 56 -10.54 19.61 15.48
C GLY A 56 -11.76 18.76 15.84
N GLY A 57 -12.66 18.53 14.88
CA GLY A 57 -13.79 17.61 15.04
C GLY A 57 -13.43 16.12 14.95
N GLY A 58 -12.15 15.81 14.69
CA GLY A 58 -11.65 14.46 14.47
C GLY A 58 -11.66 13.58 15.73
N MET A 59 -11.62 12.27 15.50
CA MET A 59 -11.53 11.28 16.58
C MET A 59 -10.07 11.09 17.00
N SER A 60 -9.86 10.72 18.27
CA SER A 60 -8.52 10.38 18.76
C SER A 60 -7.98 9.14 18.02
N MET A 61 -6.66 9.09 17.83
CA MET A 61 -5.98 8.07 17.03
C MET A 61 -6.32 6.61 17.43
N GLY A 62 -6.68 6.36 18.69
CA GLY A 62 -7.01 5.02 19.21
C GLY A 62 -8.38 4.50 18.77
N ASP A 63 -9.35 5.38 18.55
CA ASP A 63 -10.74 5.02 18.22
C ASP A 63 -11.14 5.43 16.80
N CYS A 64 -10.20 5.95 16.00
CA CYS A 64 -10.49 6.41 14.65
C CYS A 64 -10.62 5.22 13.67
N PRO A 65 -11.80 4.99 13.06
CA PRO A 65 -12.01 3.87 12.14
C PRO A 65 -11.16 4.00 10.87
N ALA A 66 -10.83 5.22 10.45
CA ALA A 66 -9.93 5.46 9.32
C ALA A 66 -8.50 5.00 9.64
N CYS A 67 -8.00 5.27 10.85
CA CYS A 67 -6.70 4.78 11.31
C CYS A 67 -6.67 3.26 11.43
N HIS A 68 -7.77 2.65 11.88
CA HIS A 68 -7.91 1.19 11.96
C HIS A 68 -7.93 0.53 10.56
N LEU A 69 -8.59 1.14 9.58
CA LEU A 69 -8.55 0.68 8.20
C LEU A 69 -7.13 0.75 7.61
N VAL A 70 -6.43 1.86 7.81
CA VAL A 70 -5.06 2.02 7.32
C VAL A 70 -4.12 1.01 7.98
N SER A 71 -4.25 0.74 9.29
CA SER A 71 -3.41 -0.27 9.95
C SER A 71 -3.65 -1.68 9.41
N SER A 72 -4.89 -2.00 8.98
CA SER A 72 -5.22 -3.29 8.37
C SER A 72 -4.71 -3.45 6.93
N VAL A 73 -4.46 -2.33 6.22
CA VAL A 73 -4.02 -2.31 4.81
C VAL A 73 -2.52 -2.10 4.67
N MET A 74 -1.89 -1.41 5.63
CA MET A 74 -0.43 -1.29 5.76
C MET A 74 0.18 -2.60 6.28
N LEU A 75 -0.15 -3.72 5.64
CA LEU A 75 0.68 -4.91 5.74
C LEU A 75 2.06 -4.52 5.20
N PRO A 76 3.16 -4.89 5.90
CA PRO A 76 4.50 -4.71 5.37
C PRO A 76 4.55 -5.29 3.96
N GLU A 77 5.17 -4.56 3.04
CA GLU A 77 5.20 -4.91 1.62
C GLU A 77 5.59 -6.40 1.50
N PRO A 78 4.70 -7.26 0.98
CA PRO A 78 4.93 -8.68 1.01
C PRO A 78 6.21 -8.95 0.23
N VAL A 79 7.19 -9.56 0.90
CA VAL A 79 8.40 -10.05 0.25
C VAL A 79 7.91 -10.95 -0.87
N ALA A 80 8.19 -10.55 -2.12
CA ALA A 80 7.58 -11.17 -3.29
C ALA A 80 7.68 -12.69 -3.17
N SER A 81 6.54 -13.35 -3.00
CA SER A 81 6.53 -14.80 -2.86
C SER A 81 6.99 -15.42 -4.18
N PRO A 82 7.50 -16.67 -4.19
CA PRO A 82 7.80 -17.36 -5.43
C PRO A 82 6.62 -17.36 -6.40
N VAL A 83 5.39 -17.42 -5.87
CA VAL A 83 4.13 -17.35 -6.63
C VAL A 83 3.92 -15.98 -7.25
N ASP A 84 4.19 -14.88 -6.52
CA ASP A 84 4.08 -13.52 -7.06
C ASP A 84 5.07 -13.26 -8.19
N ILE A 85 6.29 -13.77 -8.05
CA ILE A 85 7.33 -13.67 -9.07
C ILE A 85 6.90 -14.43 -10.33
N GLU A 86 6.40 -15.65 -10.16
CA GLU A 86 5.89 -16.46 -11.26
C GLU A 86 4.70 -15.80 -11.96
N LEU A 87 3.76 -15.25 -11.20
CA LEU A 87 2.60 -14.52 -11.76
C LEU A 87 3.04 -13.29 -12.56
N ARG A 88 3.97 -12.49 -12.02
CA ARG A 88 4.49 -11.31 -12.71
C ARG A 88 5.27 -11.69 -13.97
N TYR A 89 6.09 -12.73 -13.91
CA TYR A 89 6.80 -13.26 -15.07
C TYR A 89 5.84 -13.77 -16.14
N ALA A 90 4.80 -14.52 -15.74
CA ALA A 90 3.79 -15.01 -16.65
C ALA A 90 3.05 -13.86 -17.35
N ALA A 91 2.62 -12.84 -16.59
CA ALA A 91 1.89 -11.70 -17.12
C ALA A 91 2.74 -10.84 -18.08
N VAL A 92 4.02 -10.62 -17.76
CA VAL A 92 4.90 -9.71 -18.53
C VAL A 92 5.56 -10.42 -19.72
N VAL A 93 5.90 -11.70 -19.59
CA VAL A 93 6.72 -12.42 -20.58
C VAL A 93 5.91 -13.50 -21.30
N LEU A 94 5.33 -14.44 -20.55
CA LEU A 94 4.69 -15.61 -21.15
C LEU A 94 3.42 -15.24 -21.93
N VAL A 95 2.54 -14.41 -21.34
CA VAL A 95 1.26 -14.02 -21.95
C VAL A 95 1.43 -13.23 -23.25
N PRO A 96 2.30 -12.21 -23.32
CA PRO A 96 2.55 -11.52 -24.59
C PRO A 96 3.26 -12.39 -25.62
N ALA A 97 4.16 -13.30 -25.20
CA ALA A 97 4.85 -14.20 -26.12
C ALA A 97 3.88 -15.17 -26.80
N GLN A 98 2.99 -15.82 -26.04
CA GLN A 98 1.99 -16.72 -26.62
C GLN A 98 1.02 -15.99 -27.55
N ALA A 99 0.57 -14.79 -27.18
CA ALA A 99 -0.32 -13.99 -28.02
C ALA A 99 0.31 -13.65 -29.39
N ARG A 100 1.62 -13.40 -29.44
CA ARG A 100 2.35 -13.17 -30.70
C ARG A 100 2.49 -14.43 -31.55
N VAL A 101 2.67 -15.60 -30.92
CA VAL A 101 2.78 -16.88 -31.64
C VAL A 101 1.45 -17.27 -32.26
N PHE A 102 0.35 -17.19 -31.50
CA PHE A 102 -0.99 -17.51 -32.00
C PHE A 102 -1.60 -16.40 -32.88
N GLY A 103 -1.13 -15.16 -32.74
CA GLY A 103 -1.54 -14.03 -33.57
C GLY A 103 -0.95 -14.01 -34.98
N ARG A 104 0.03 -14.88 -35.28
CA ARG A 104 0.59 -15.03 -36.63
C ARG A 104 -0.29 -15.95 -37.45
N THR A 105 -1.21 -15.36 -38.20
CA THR A 105 -1.99 -16.09 -39.21
C THR A 105 -1.02 -16.60 -40.27
N THR A 106 -0.94 -17.92 -40.47
CA THR A 106 -0.20 -18.50 -41.60
C THR A 106 -0.81 -18.12 -42.95
N ASN A 107 -2.09 -17.72 -42.95
CA ASN A 107 -2.83 -17.27 -44.13
C ASN A 107 -3.07 -15.75 -44.10
N PRO A 108 -2.41 -14.96 -44.96
CA PRO A 108 -2.61 -13.51 -45.04
C PRO A 108 -4.02 -13.09 -45.49
N ALA A 109 -4.84 -14.01 -46.01
CA ALA A 109 -6.24 -13.74 -46.37
C ALA A 109 -7.22 -13.83 -45.17
N THR A 110 -6.77 -14.26 -43.99
CA THR A 110 -7.62 -14.40 -42.79
C THR A 110 -7.00 -13.64 -41.61
N PRO A 111 -7.13 -12.31 -41.53
CA PRO A 111 -6.55 -11.54 -40.43
C PRO A 111 -7.17 -11.90 -39.09
N VAL A 112 -6.37 -11.93 -38.01
CA VAL A 112 -6.87 -12.11 -36.64
C VAL A 112 -7.83 -10.98 -36.31
N ARG A 113 -9.09 -11.32 -36.00
CA ARG A 113 -10.02 -10.34 -35.42
C ARG A 113 -9.62 -10.08 -33.98
N ALA A 114 -9.44 -8.80 -33.63
CA ALA A 114 -9.27 -8.40 -32.24
C ALA A 114 -10.49 -8.83 -31.41
N PRO A 115 -10.32 -9.14 -30.11
CA PRO A 115 -11.44 -9.39 -29.21
C PRO A 115 -12.38 -8.17 -29.18
N PRO A 116 -13.70 -8.38 -29.00
CA PRO A 116 -14.68 -7.29 -28.97
C PRO A 116 -14.37 -6.33 -27.83
N LEU A 117 -14.52 -5.03 -28.09
CA LEU A 117 -14.44 -4.00 -27.06
C LEU A 117 -15.68 -4.12 -26.16
N ALA A 118 -15.46 -4.30 -24.86
CA ALA A 118 -16.48 -4.23 -23.83
C ALA A 118 -16.58 -2.81 -23.27
#